data_AF-A0A496VQT1-F1
#
_entry.id   AF-A0A496VQT1-F1
#
_cell.length_a   1.000
_cell.length_b   1.000
_cell.length_c   1.000
_cell.angle_alpha   90.00
_cell.angle_beta   90.00
_cell.angle_gamma   90.00
#
_symmetry.space_group_name_H-M   'P 1'
#
loop_
_entity.id
_entity.type
_entity.pdbx_description
1 polymer ?
#
loop_
_entity_poly.entity_id
_entity_poly.type
_entity_poly.pdbx_seq_one_letter_code
_entity_poly.pdbx_strand_id
1 'polypeptide(L)' 'MFHISNAEINGKTDYEIFPEENAKTFVANDQKIIKSQSVLKMEEMVPHSDGLHTYLSVKFPLSRYSKVF' A
#
# COMPACT_ATOMS: atom_id res chain seq x y z
N MET A 1 -9.81 -11.48 2.26
CA MET A 1 -8.46 -11.15 1.77
C MET A 1 -7.45 -11.31 2.90
N PHE A 2 -7.51 -10.48 3.95
CA PHE A 2 -6.55 -10.52 5.06
C PHE A 2 -7.11 -11.00 6.41
N HIS A 3 -8.41 -11.37 6.47
CA HIS A 3 -9.10 -11.80 7.71
C HIS A 3 -8.97 -10.81 8.89
N ILE A 4 -8.87 -9.51 8.59
CA ILE A 4 -8.82 -8.40 9.56
C ILE A 4 -10.06 -7.55 9.34
N SER A 5 -10.74 -7.14 10.42
CA SER A 5 -11.91 -6.26 10.32
C SER A 5 -11.52 -4.80 10.05
N ASN A 6 -12.48 -4.00 9.55
CA ASN A 6 -12.27 -2.57 9.35
C ASN A 6 -11.92 -1.81 10.64
N ALA A 7 -12.46 -2.26 11.78
CA ALA A 7 -12.15 -1.64 13.08
C ALA A 7 -10.70 -1.93 13.49
N GLU A 8 -10.21 -3.14 13.20
CA GLU A 8 -8.85 -3.57 13.55
C GLU A 8 -7.79 -3.02 12.62
N ILE A 9 -8.11 -2.72 11.36
CA ILE A 9 -7.14 -2.19 10.38
C ILE A 9 -6.94 -0.68 10.51
N ASN A 10 -7.92 0.04 11.06
CA ASN A 10 -7.85 1.50 11.15
C ASN A 10 -6.69 1.96 12.05
N GLY A 11 -5.85 2.85 11.53
CA GLY A 11 -4.68 3.37 12.24
C GLY A 11 -3.44 2.48 12.22
N LYS A 12 -3.51 1.27 11.62
CA LYS A 12 -2.36 0.38 11.45
C LYS A 12 -1.56 0.73 10.21
N THR A 13 -0.26 0.45 10.28
CA THR A 13 0.70 0.52 9.17
C THR A 13 0.86 -0.84 8.49
N ASP A 14 1.46 -0.86 7.29
CA ASP A 14 1.76 -2.12 6.60
C ASP A 14 2.63 -3.06 7.44
N TYR A 15 3.54 -2.53 8.27
CA TYR A 15 4.41 -3.32 9.15
C TYR A 15 3.64 -4.01 10.29
N GLU A 16 2.45 -3.54 10.64
CA GLU A 16 1.59 -4.15 11.66
C GLU A 16 0.62 -5.19 11.08
N ILE A 17 0.56 -5.28 9.75
CA ILE A 17 -0.37 -6.14 9.00
C ILE A 17 0.37 -7.24 8.24
N PHE A 18 1.55 -6.93 7.70
CA PHE A 18 2.30 -7.79 6.80
C PHE A 18 3.69 -8.13 7.35
N PRO A 19 4.29 -9.25 6.91
CA PRO A 19 5.70 -9.55 7.16
C PRO A 19 6.61 -8.41 6.70
N GLU A 20 7.73 -8.23 7.39
CA GLU A 20 8.65 -7.09 7.23
C GLU A 20 9.06 -6.86 5.76
N GLU A 21 9.44 -7.91 5.04
CA GLU A 21 9.90 -7.80 3.65
C GLU A 21 8.77 -7.33 2.70
N ASN A 22 7.55 -7.78 2.91
CA ASN A 22 6.38 -7.36 2.12
C ASN A 22 6.02 -5.91 2.44
N ALA A 23 5.93 -5.57 3.74
CA ALA A 23 5.65 -4.21 4.19
C ALA A 23 6.69 -3.20 3.67
N LYS A 24 7.98 -3.56 3.73
CA LYS A 24 9.06 -2.74 3.18
C LYS A 24 8.92 -2.51 1.69
N THR A 25 8.50 -3.53 0.95
CA THR A 25 8.23 -3.42 -0.50
C THR A 25 7.06 -2.48 -0.77
N PHE A 26 5.95 -2.61 -0.04
CA PHE A 26 4.77 -1.76 -0.19
C PHE A 26 5.08 -0.29 0.13
N VAL A 27 5.77 -0.04 1.24
CA VAL A 27 6.20 1.31 1.63
C VAL A 27 7.18 1.91 0.62
N ALA A 28 8.14 1.13 0.10
CA ALA A 28 9.07 1.61 -0.92
C ALA A 28 8.35 1.98 -2.22
N ASN A 29 7.34 1.20 -2.60
CA ASN A 29 6.49 1.48 -3.76
C ASN A 29 5.69 2.77 -3.57
N ASP A 30 5.04 2.93 -2.42
CA ASP A 30 4.26 4.13 -2.08
C ASP A 30 5.15 5.38 -2.05
N GLN A 31 6.37 5.28 -1.54
CA GLN A 31 7.35 6.36 -1.57
C GLN A 31 7.75 6.75 -3.01
N LYS A 32 7.87 5.80 -3.94
CA LYS A 32 8.15 6.11 -5.36
C LYS A 32 6.99 6.90 -5.98
N ILE A 33 5.74 6.54 -5.66
CA ILE A 33 4.53 7.20 -6.14
C ILE A 33 4.45 8.63 -5.60
N ILE A 34 4.69 8.80 -4.30
CA ILE A 34 4.69 10.12 -3.66
C ILE A 34 5.81 11.00 -4.24
N LYS A 35 7.02 10.46 -4.44
CA LYS A 35 8.14 11.22 -5.02
C LYS A 35 7.90 11.62 -6.48
N SER A 36 7.30 10.73 -7.28
CA SER A 36 7.04 10.99 -8.70
C SER A 36 5.79 11.84 -8.96
N GLN A 37 4.93 12.01 -7.95
CA GLN A 37 3.61 12.65 -8.08
C GLN A 37 2.79 12.11 -9.27
N SER A 38 2.95 10.81 -9.57
CA SER A 38 2.38 10.17 -10.76
C SER A 38 1.70 8.85 -10.42
N VAL A 39 0.72 8.45 -11.24
CA VAL A 39 0.12 7.11 -11.16
C VAL A 39 1.16 6.08 -11.60
N LEU A 40 1.41 5.07 -10.78
CA LEU A 40 2.29 3.94 -11.13
C LEU A 40 1.50 2.63 -11.10
N LYS A 41 1.87 1.71 -11.99
CA LYS A 41 1.40 0.33 -12.02
C LYS A 41 2.57 -0.59 -11.68
N MET A 42 2.34 -1.59 -10.84
CA MET A 42 3.38 -2.52 -10.41
C MET A 42 2.79 -3.83 -9.91
N GLU A 43 3.60 -4.89 -9.92
CA GLU A 43 3.24 -6.14 -9.28
C GLU A 43 3.60 -6.11 -7.78
N GLU A 44 2.69 -6.56 -6.94
CA GLU A 44 2.90 -6.69 -5.49
C GLU A 44 2.59 -8.14 -5.08
N MET A 45 3.55 -8.77 -4.40
CA MET A 45 3.38 -10.08 -3.79
C MET A 45 2.80 -9.91 -2.39
N VAL A 46 1.56 -10.33 -2.21
CA VAL A 46 0.77 -10.10 -1.00
C VAL A 46 0.49 -11.43 -0.31
N PRO A 47 0.87 -11.60 0.97
CA PRO A 47 0.62 -12.83 1.71
C PRO A 47 -0.86 -12.92 2.12
N HIS A 48 -1.45 -14.08 1.83
CA HIS A 48 -2.80 -14.47 2.21
C HIS A 48 -2.77 -15.76 3.04
N SER A 49 -3.92 -16.13 3.62
CA SER A 49 -4.06 -17.39 4.39
C SER A 49 -3.80 -18.65 3.58
N ASP A 50 -3.99 -18.60 2.27
CA ASP A 50 -3.80 -19.68 1.29
C ASP A 50 -2.45 -19.62 0.56
N GLY A 51 -1.61 -18.62 0.88
CA GLY A 51 -0.27 -18.48 0.30
C GLY A 51 0.00 -17.10 -0.27
N LEU A 52 1.04 -17.00 -1.10
CA LEU A 52 1.46 -15.74 -1.70
C LEU A 52 0.71 -15.48 -3.00
N HIS A 53 0.06 -14.32 -3.11
CA HIS A 53 -0.69 -13.92 -4.30
C HIS A 53 0.00 -12.73 -4.97
N THR A 54 0.06 -12.72 -6.30
CA THR A 54 0.57 -11.58 -7.06
C THR A 54 -0.58 -10.71 -7.53
N TYR A 55 -0.53 -9.42 -7.19
CA TYR A 55 -1.49 -8.40 -7.59
C TYR A 55 -0.86 -7.44 -8.60
N LEU A 56 -1.59 -7.10 -9.66
CA LEU A 56 -1.29 -5.90 -10.45
C LEU A 56 -1.93 -4.69 -9.77
N SER A 57 -1.12 -3.94 -9.04
CA SER A 57 -1.54 -2.74 -8.30
C SER A 57 -1.45 -1.50 -9.17
N VAL A 58 -2.47 -0.63 -9.08
CA VAL A 58 -2.47 0.72 -9.64
C VAL A 58 -2.61 1.70 -8.48
N LYS A 59 -1.61 2.54 -8.25
CA LYS A 59 -1.57 3.47 -7.13
C LYS A 59 -1.23 4.88 -7.62
N PHE A 60 -1.78 5.90 -6.97
CA PHE A 60 -1.62 7.30 -7.35
C PHE A 60 -1.52 8.17 -6.09
N PRO A 61 -0.79 9.30 -6.16
CA PRO A 61 -0.65 10.18 -5.02
C PRO A 61 -1.97 10.89 -4.73
N LEU A 62 -2.32 11.00 -3.44
CA LEU A 62 -3.36 11.91 -2.97
C LEU A 62 -2.67 13.18 -2.47
N SER A 63 -2.78 14.26 -3.25
CA SER A 63 -2.31 15.57 -2.85
C SER A 63 -3.45 16.37 -2.25
N ARG A 64 -3.16 17.10 -1.17
CA ARG A 64 -4.13 18.05 -0.62
C ARG A 64 -4.19 19.25 -1.56
N TYR A 65 -5.36 19.51 -2.15
CA TYR A 65 -5.60 20.79 -2.81
C TYR A 65 -5.60 21.90 -1.75
N SER A 66 -4.68 22.86 -1.87
CA SER A 66 -4.81 24.14 -1.18
C SER A 66 -5.16 25.20 -2.20
N LYS A 67 -6.40 25.71 -2.17
CA LYS A 67 -6.72 26.97 -2.84
C LYS A 67 -6.04 28.06 -2.02
N VAL A 68 -4.94 28.59 -2.55
CA VAL A 68 -4.45 29.89 -2.12
C VAL A 68 -5.45 30.91 -2.68
N PHE A 69 -6.21 31.55 -1.79
CA PHE A 69 -7.00 32.73 -2.11
C PHE A 69 -6.12 33.97 -1.99
#